data_AF-A0ABC8LLJ9-F1
#
_entry.id   AF-A0ABC8LLJ9-F1
#
_cell.length_a   1.000
_cell.length_b   1.000
_cell.length_c   1.000
_cell.angle_alpha   90.00
_cell.angle_beta   90.00
_cell.angle_gamma   90.00
#
_symmetry.space_group_name_H-M   'P 1'
#
loop_
_entity.id
_entity.type
_entity.pdbx_description
1 polymer ?
#
loop_
_entity_poly.entity_id
_entity_poly.type
_entity_poly.pdbx_seq_one_letter_code
_entity_poly.pdbx_strand_id
1 'polypeptide(L)'
;MDSAAHFSNERVLRVFLALFCFWGLLSLTCAAGRLSVSSQNFEVHKHLKRLNKPAVKSIQLWILGASFGQDLNSIEAGWQVSPDLYGDNNTRLFTYWTSDAYQAAGCYNLLCSGFIQVNSQIAMGASISPVSGFHNPQYDINITIWKDPKEGHWWMQFGDGYVLGYWPSFLFSYLADSASIVEWGGEVVNMEEDGHHTTTEMESGQFPDAGFSKASYFRNIQVVDSSNNLKEPKGLTL
;
A
#
# COMPACT_ATOMS: atom_id res chain seq x y z
N MET A 1 -18.72 -39.47 -24.01
CA MET A 1 -18.65 -40.13 -22.69
C MET A 1 -17.94 -39.16 -21.75
N ASP A 2 -18.43 -37.93 -21.63
CA ASP A 2 -19.66 -37.50 -20.91
C ASP A 2 -19.36 -37.43 -19.41
N SER A 3 -19.73 -36.42 -18.63
CA SER A 3 -20.37 -35.12 -18.87
C SER A 3 -20.28 -34.35 -17.55
N ALA A 4 -20.34 -33.02 -17.63
CA ALA A 4 -20.55 -32.11 -16.51
C ALA A 4 -21.93 -32.31 -15.85
N ALA A 5 -22.11 -31.83 -14.61
CA ALA A 5 -23.42 -31.61 -14.01
C ALA A 5 -23.51 -30.23 -13.34
N HIS A 6 -24.34 -29.41 -13.96
CA HIS A 6 -24.82 -28.08 -13.57
C HIS A 6 -26.14 -28.26 -12.79
N PHE A 7 -26.33 -27.57 -11.66
CA PHE A 7 -27.57 -27.67 -10.87
C PHE A 7 -28.48 -26.48 -11.20
N SER A 8 -29.66 -26.78 -11.72
CA SER A 8 -30.77 -25.84 -12.01
C SER A 8 -32.00 -26.34 -11.26
N ASN A 9 -32.75 -25.45 -10.61
CA ASN A 9 -34.02 -25.81 -9.98
C ASN A 9 -35.13 -24.84 -10.40
N GLU A 10 -35.84 -25.23 -11.46
CA GLU A 10 -37.09 -24.66 -11.96
C GLU A 10 -38.18 -25.71 -11.77
N ARG A 11 -39.06 -25.55 -10.78
CA ARG A 11 -40.39 -26.17 -10.74
C ARG A 11 -41.33 -25.26 -9.94
N VAL A 12 -42.31 -24.69 -10.63
CA VAL A 12 -43.75 -25.00 -10.51
C VAL A 12 -44.49 -23.85 -11.20
N LEU A 13 -44.71 -24.04 -12.49
CA LEU A 13 -45.66 -23.28 -13.29
C LEU A 13 -46.96 -24.08 -13.35
N ARG A 14 -48.09 -23.36 -13.31
CA ARG A 14 -49.48 -23.76 -13.68
C ARG A 14 -50.41 -24.10 -12.53
N VAL A 15 -51.08 -23.06 -12.01
CA VAL A 15 -52.42 -23.14 -11.46
C VAL A 15 -53.22 -21.92 -11.97
N PHE A 16 -54.10 -22.21 -12.93
CA PHE A 16 -55.31 -21.51 -13.37
C PHE A 16 -55.27 -20.09 -13.97
N LEU A 17 -55.30 -20.09 -15.31
CA LEU A 17 -56.01 -19.11 -16.13
C LEU A 17 -57.51 -19.05 -15.78
N ALA A 18 -58.07 -17.85 -16.00
CA ALA A 18 -59.47 -17.51 -16.22
C ALA A 18 -60.36 -17.34 -14.97
N LEU A 19 -60.56 -16.07 -14.58
CA LEU A 19 -61.87 -15.41 -14.60
C LEU A 19 -61.70 -13.94 -14.17
N PHE A 20 -61.89 -13.04 -15.13
CA PHE A 20 -62.46 -11.68 -15.06
C PHE A 20 -61.83 -10.81 -16.14
N CYS A 21 -62.33 -11.01 -17.36
CA CYS A 21 -62.31 -9.97 -18.37
C CYS A 21 -63.15 -8.78 -17.88
N PHE A 22 -62.79 -7.59 -18.38
CA PHE A 22 -63.54 -6.34 -18.34
C PHE A 22 -63.63 -5.66 -16.98
N TRP A 23 -62.61 -4.86 -16.64
CA TRP A 23 -62.73 -3.41 -16.51
C TRP A 23 -61.35 -2.76 -16.33
N GLY A 24 -61.09 -1.71 -17.11
CA GLY A 24 -59.99 -0.78 -16.85
C GLY A 24 -58.68 -1.07 -17.59
N LEU A 25 -58.62 -0.64 -18.85
CA LEU A 25 -57.38 -0.17 -19.48
C LEU A 25 -56.79 0.95 -18.60
N LEU A 26 -55.92 0.58 -17.66
CA LEU A 26 -54.95 1.47 -17.04
C LEU A 26 -53.60 0.76 -17.18
N SER A 27 -52.81 1.30 -18.10
CA SER A 27 -51.44 0.92 -18.40
C SER A 27 -50.67 0.38 -17.20
N LEU A 28 -50.27 -0.89 -17.26
CA LEU A 28 -49.06 -1.34 -16.60
C LEU A 28 -47.89 -0.56 -17.23
N THR A 29 -47.60 0.61 -16.67
CA THR A 29 -46.22 1.06 -16.70
C THR A 29 -45.49 0.14 -15.75
N CYS A 30 -44.61 -0.70 -16.30
CA CYS A 30 -43.57 -1.32 -15.51
C CYS A 30 -42.94 -0.20 -14.69
N ALA A 31 -43.02 -0.28 -13.37
CA ALA A 31 -42.10 0.44 -12.50
C ALA A 31 -40.71 -0.21 -12.65
N ALA A 32 -40.17 -0.24 -13.88
CA ALA A 32 -38.75 -0.14 -14.07
C ALA A 32 -38.43 1.28 -13.63
N GLY A 33 -38.05 1.44 -12.36
CA GLY A 33 -37.54 2.71 -11.86
C GLY A 33 -36.48 3.18 -12.85
N ARG A 34 -36.79 4.22 -13.63
CA ARG A 34 -35.79 4.91 -14.43
C ARG A 34 -34.82 5.44 -13.40
N LEU A 35 -33.63 4.85 -13.28
CA LEU A 35 -32.56 5.52 -12.57
C LEU A 35 -32.48 6.93 -13.18
N SER A 36 -32.56 7.94 -12.33
CA SER A 36 -32.30 9.32 -12.76
C SER A 36 -30.95 9.33 -13.49
N VAL A 37 -30.88 10.01 -14.64
CA VAL A 37 -29.63 10.17 -15.41
C VAL A 37 -28.49 10.67 -14.51
N SER A 38 -28.82 11.45 -13.46
CA SER A 38 -27.86 11.87 -12.44
C SER A 38 -27.27 10.71 -11.63
N SER A 39 -28.07 9.70 -11.27
CA SER A 39 -27.63 8.52 -10.52
C SER A 39 -26.79 7.59 -11.39
N GLN A 40 -27.19 7.38 -12.66
CA GLN A 40 -26.38 6.65 -13.65
C GLN A 40 -25.04 7.34 -13.90
N ASN A 41 -25.02 8.66 -14.12
CA ASN A 41 -23.78 9.40 -14.31
C ASN A 41 -22.87 9.32 -13.08
N PHE A 42 -23.44 9.39 -11.88
CA PHE A 42 -22.67 9.24 -10.64
C PHE A 42 -22.08 7.83 -10.51
N GLU A 43 -22.85 6.78 -10.80
CA GLU A 43 -22.33 5.40 -10.75
C GLU A 43 -21.27 5.14 -11.84
N VAL A 44 -21.46 5.69 -13.04
CA VAL A 44 -20.45 5.65 -14.13
C VAL A 44 -19.17 6.38 -13.71
N HIS A 45 -19.28 7.59 -13.14
CA HIS A 45 -18.10 8.32 -12.65
C HIS A 45 -17.40 7.60 -11.50
N LYS A 46 -18.16 6.97 -10.60
CA LYS A 46 -17.62 6.18 -9.50
C LYS A 46 -16.90 4.94 -10.00
N HIS A 47 -17.43 4.26 -11.01
CA HIS A 47 -16.79 3.11 -11.64
C HIS A 47 -15.54 3.51 -12.42
N LEU A 48 -15.59 4.60 -13.20
CA LEU A 48 -14.42 5.17 -13.88
C LEU A 48 -13.32 5.61 -12.91
N LYS A 49 -13.66 6.15 -11.73
CA LYS A 49 -12.71 6.47 -10.66
C LYS A 49 -12.10 5.23 -10.00
N ARG A 50 -12.81 4.10 -9.98
CA ARG A 50 -12.25 2.83 -9.49
C ARG A 50 -11.27 2.24 -10.49
N LEU A 51 -11.62 2.30 -11.78
CA LEU A 51 -10.82 1.78 -12.87
C LEU A 51 -9.54 2.58 -13.13
N ASN A 52 -9.56 3.90 -12.94
CA ASN A 52 -8.41 4.77 -13.25
C ASN A 52 -7.67 5.25 -11.99
N LYS A 53 -7.51 4.39 -10.98
CA LYS A 53 -6.70 4.76 -9.81
C LYS A 53 -5.22 4.81 -10.19
N PRO A 54 -4.53 5.90 -9.88
CA PRO A 54 -3.09 6.00 -10.16
C PRO A 54 -2.32 4.98 -9.32
N ALA A 55 -1.35 4.31 -9.94
CA ALA A 55 -0.49 3.37 -9.25
C ALA A 55 0.36 4.05 -8.17
N VAL A 56 0.56 3.35 -7.06
CA VAL A 56 1.53 3.74 -6.03
C VAL A 56 2.88 3.13 -6.36
N LYS A 57 3.95 3.91 -6.23
CA LYS A 57 5.33 3.44 -6.38
C LYS A 57 6.11 3.79 -5.13
N SER A 58 6.81 2.83 -4.54
CA SER A 58 7.64 3.07 -3.35
C SER A 58 8.98 2.37 -3.43
N ILE A 59 10.00 2.97 -2.83
CA ILE A 59 11.25 2.30 -2.44
C ILE A 59 11.34 2.42 -0.94
N GLN A 60 11.44 1.29 -0.26
CA GLN A 60 11.30 1.24 1.19
C GLN A 60 12.09 0.12 1.85
N LEU A 61 12.18 0.24 3.17
CA LEU A 61 12.65 -0.77 4.11
C LEU A 61 11.43 -1.35 4.84
N TRP A 62 11.41 -2.66 5.06
CA TRP A 62 10.43 -3.35 5.88
C TRP A 62 11.12 -3.96 7.10
N ILE A 63 10.63 -3.62 8.29
CA ILE A 63 11.02 -4.23 9.55
C ILE A 63 9.85 -5.10 10.00
N LEU A 64 10.05 -6.42 9.95
CA LEU A 64 8.97 -7.38 10.08
C LEU A 64 9.15 -8.28 11.30
N GLY A 65 8.06 -8.47 12.04
CA GLY A 65 7.93 -9.46 13.09
C GLY A 65 6.74 -10.36 12.78
N ALA A 66 6.94 -11.67 12.71
CA ALA A 66 5.90 -12.62 12.39
C ALA A 66 6.02 -13.90 13.23
N SER A 67 4.90 -14.61 13.38
CA SER A 67 4.87 -16.00 13.83
C SER A 67 4.09 -16.85 12.82
N PHE A 68 4.56 -18.09 12.60
CA PHE A 68 3.95 -19.01 11.64
C PHE A 68 2.44 -19.17 11.87
N GLY A 69 1.64 -18.81 10.86
CA GLY A 69 0.19 -19.06 10.81
C GLY A 69 -0.69 -18.14 11.68
N GLN A 70 -0.16 -17.03 12.18
CA GLN A 70 -0.91 -16.08 12.99
C GLN A 70 -1.08 -14.75 12.26
N ASP A 71 -0.08 -13.88 12.38
CA ASP A 71 -0.21 -12.45 12.15
C ASP A 71 1.20 -11.83 11.97
N LEU A 72 1.25 -10.61 11.45
CA LEU A 72 2.45 -9.89 11.04
C LEU A 72 2.42 -8.47 11.58
N ASN A 73 3.54 -8.03 12.12
CA ASN A 73 3.79 -6.62 12.41
C ASN A 73 4.79 -6.10 11.40
N SER A 74 4.51 -4.93 10.84
CA SER A 74 5.36 -4.25 9.87
C SER A 74 5.59 -2.82 10.30
N ILE A 75 6.84 -2.38 10.20
CA ILE A 75 7.20 -0.96 10.14
C ILE A 75 7.88 -0.75 8.79
N GLU A 76 7.38 0.22 8.05
CA GLU A 76 7.80 0.56 6.69
C GLU A 76 8.24 2.00 6.64
N ALA A 77 9.38 2.26 6.01
CA ALA A 77 9.81 3.62 5.75
C ALA A 77 10.62 3.71 4.46
N GLY A 78 10.43 4.81 3.76
CA GLY A 78 11.01 4.99 2.44
C GLY A 78 10.53 6.28 1.80
N TRP A 79 10.58 6.30 0.48
CA TRP A 79 9.89 7.31 -0.30
C TRP A 79 8.82 6.65 -1.18
N GLN A 80 7.75 7.37 -1.46
CA GLN A 80 6.71 6.92 -2.37
C GLN A 80 6.16 8.05 -3.23
N VAL A 81 5.56 7.68 -4.36
CA VAL A 81 4.65 8.51 -5.15
C VAL A 81 3.27 7.88 -5.02
N SER A 82 2.36 8.58 -4.36
CA SER A 82 0.99 8.11 -4.10
C SER A 82 -0.02 9.23 -4.34
N PRO A 83 -0.55 9.35 -5.58
CA PRO A 83 -1.39 10.49 -5.93
C PRO A 83 -2.73 10.51 -5.21
N ASP A 84 -3.29 9.34 -4.90
CA ASP A 84 -4.52 9.25 -4.10
C ASP A 84 -4.30 9.71 -2.64
N LEU A 85 -3.10 9.50 -2.09
CA LEU A 85 -2.77 9.87 -0.71
C LEU A 85 -2.41 11.36 -0.59
N TYR A 86 -1.67 11.90 -1.56
CA TYR A 86 -1.08 13.25 -1.47
C TYR A 86 -1.72 14.29 -2.39
N GLY A 87 -2.53 13.87 -3.36
CA GLY A 87 -3.14 14.75 -4.35
C GLY A 87 -2.17 15.29 -5.42
N ASP A 88 -0.95 14.77 -5.47
CA ASP A 88 0.07 15.11 -6.46
C ASP A 88 0.98 13.92 -6.81
N ASN A 89 1.88 14.12 -7.77
CA ASN A 89 2.82 13.10 -8.22
C ASN A 89 4.24 13.32 -7.66
N ASN A 90 4.38 14.08 -6.57
CA ASN A 90 5.69 14.35 -6.00
C ASN A 90 6.20 13.13 -5.24
N THR A 91 7.51 12.86 -5.32
CA THR A 91 8.18 11.90 -4.45
C THR A 91 8.13 12.41 -3.01
N ARG A 92 7.60 11.59 -2.10
CA ARG A 92 7.35 11.99 -0.70
C ARG A 92 8.01 11.01 0.26
N LEU A 93 8.63 11.54 1.32
CA LEU A 93 9.06 10.71 2.46
C LEU A 93 7.81 10.14 3.13
N PHE A 94 7.80 8.84 3.41
CA PHE A 94 6.67 8.22 4.09
C PHE A 94 7.10 7.18 5.11
N THR A 95 6.15 6.87 5.97
CA THR A 95 6.13 5.65 6.75
C THR A 95 4.75 5.03 6.74
N TYR A 96 4.72 3.71 6.84
CA TYR A 96 3.54 2.95 7.19
C TYR A 96 3.88 2.01 8.36
N TRP A 97 2.88 1.65 9.15
CA TRP A 97 3.01 0.54 10.09
C TRP A 97 1.69 -0.23 10.14
N THR A 98 1.77 -1.52 10.47
CA THR A 98 0.61 -2.35 10.81
C THR A 98 0.97 -3.30 11.95
N SER A 99 -0.02 -3.58 12.80
CA SER A 99 0.11 -4.56 13.89
C SER A 99 -0.72 -5.82 13.67
N ASP A 100 -1.42 -5.91 12.54
CA ASP A 100 -2.41 -6.96 12.27
C ASP A 100 -2.40 -7.43 10.81
N ALA A 101 -1.21 -7.55 10.21
CA ALA A 101 -1.02 -8.03 8.84
C ALA A 101 -1.87 -7.28 7.80
N TYR A 102 -1.89 -5.94 7.88
CA TYR A 102 -2.57 -5.05 6.95
C TYR A 102 -4.11 -5.21 6.92
N GLN A 103 -4.71 -5.78 7.97
CA GLN A 103 -6.16 -6.02 8.00
C GLN A 103 -6.95 -4.76 8.37
N ALA A 104 -6.66 -4.17 9.53
CA ALA A 104 -7.41 -3.01 10.03
C ALA A 104 -6.53 -2.02 10.82
N ALA A 105 -5.56 -2.51 11.59
CA ALA A 105 -4.68 -1.72 12.43
C ALA A 105 -3.41 -1.35 11.67
N GLY A 106 -3.33 -0.09 11.28
CA GLY A 106 -2.13 0.47 10.68
C GLY A 106 -2.33 1.93 10.31
N CYS A 107 -1.24 2.60 9.95
CA CYS A 107 -1.30 4.01 9.64
C CYS A 107 -0.23 4.49 8.69
N TYR A 108 -0.62 5.29 7.71
CA TYR A 108 0.29 6.11 6.92
C TYR A 108 0.65 7.40 7.66
N ASN A 109 1.94 7.70 7.73
CA ASN A 109 2.47 8.97 8.24
C ASN A 109 1.83 9.35 9.59
N LEU A 110 1.18 10.52 9.63
CA LEU A 110 0.47 11.07 10.79
C LEU A 110 -1.04 11.16 10.54
N LEU A 111 -1.59 10.37 9.60
CA LEU A 111 -3.02 10.40 9.27
C LEU A 111 -3.91 9.82 10.39
N CYS A 112 -3.28 9.08 11.31
CA CYS A 112 -3.85 8.43 12.47
C CYS A 112 -2.76 8.34 13.55
N SER A 113 -3.15 7.96 14.77
CA SER A 113 -2.23 7.72 15.87
C SER A 113 -1.34 6.51 15.59
N GLY A 114 -0.06 6.60 15.96
CA GLY A 114 0.85 5.46 15.98
C GLY A 114 2.30 5.91 15.91
N PHE A 115 2.67 6.66 14.88
CA PHE A 115 3.98 7.32 14.83
C PHE A 115 3.93 8.65 15.58
N ILE A 116 4.90 8.87 16.47
CA ILE A 116 5.06 10.10 17.23
C ILE A 116 6.25 10.86 16.63
N GLN A 117 5.96 11.87 15.82
CA GLN A 117 6.99 12.76 15.27
C GLN A 117 7.47 13.73 16.37
N VAL A 118 8.77 13.77 16.60
CA VAL A 118 9.42 14.68 17.56
C VAL A 118 10.23 15.77 16.87
N ASN A 119 10.64 15.53 15.62
CA ASN A 119 11.36 16.50 14.80
C ASN A 119 10.41 17.52 14.18
N SER A 120 10.79 18.80 14.19
CA SER A 120 10.02 19.88 13.56
C SER A 120 10.64 20.43 12.27
N GLN A 121 11.77 19.88 11.83
CA GLN A 121 12.49 20.32 10.63
C GLN A 121 12.08 19.53 9.38
N ILE A 122 11.81 18.23 9.54
CA ILE A 122 11.39 17.34 8.45
C ILE A 122 10.03 16.75 8.82
N ALA A 123 9.04 16.98 7.95
CA ALA A 123 7.69 16.45 8.13
C ALA A 123 7.50 15.11 7.42
N MET A 124 6.78 14.19 8.05
CA MET A 124 6.29 13.00 7.34
C MET A 124 5.34 13.40 6.21
N GLY A 125 5.52 12.81 5.02
CA GLY A 125 4.79 13.22 3.82
C GLY A 125 5.32 14.50 3.17
N ALA A 126 6.49 15.03 3.59
CA ALA A 126 7.14 16.11 2.87
C ALA A 126 7.66 15.65 1.50
N SER A 127 7.61 16.55 0.52
CA SER A 127 8.20 16.32 -0.80
C SER A 127 9.71 16.27 -0.70
N ILE A 128 10.32 15.27 -1.35
CA ILE A 128 11.76 15.12 -1.48
C ILE A 128 12.22 15.89 -2.72
N SER A 129 13.23 16.73 -2.54
CA SER A 129 13.85 17.49 -3.62
C SER A 129 15.30 17.81 -3.28
N PRO A 130 16.23 17.75 -4.24
CA PRO A 130 16.03 17.31 -5.64
C PRO A 130 15.79 15.80 -5.77
N VAL A 131 15.26 15.36 -6.92
CA VAL A 131 15.05 13.94 -7.27
C VAL A 131 16.02 13.48 -8.37
N SER A 132 16.37 12.20 -8.33
CA SER A 132 17.22 11.57 -9.36
C SER A 132 16.52 11.54 -10.73
N GLY A 133 17.31 11.55 -11.80
CA GLY A 133 16.78 11.42 -13.16
C GLY A 133 17.63 10.49 -14.01
N PHE A 134 17.03 9.95 -15.08
CA PHE A 134 17.74 9.15 -16.07
C PHE A 134 18.89 9.94 -16.70
N HIS A 135 20.12 9.42 -16.65
CA HIS A 135 21.35 10.10 -17.09
C HIS A 135 21.62 11.47 -16.44
N ASN A 136 21.08 11.71 -15.25
CA ASN A 136 21.22 12.97 -14.52
C ASN A 136 21.94 12.76 -13.18
N PRO A 137 22.18 13.83 -12.39
CA PRO A 137 22.65 13.68 -11.01
C PRO A 137 21.75 12.74 -10.21
N GLN A 138 22.38 11.91 -9.37
CA GLN A 138 21.69 10.94 -8.51
C GLN A 138 21.75 11.44 -7.07
N TYR A 139 20.63 11.27 -6.36
CA TYR A 139 20.45 11.67 -4.97
C TYR A 139 19.97 10.47 -4.16
N ASP A 140 20.47 10.36 -2.94
CA ASP A 140 20.12 9.29 -2.01
C ASP A 140 19.40 9.85 -0.80
N ILE A 141 18.56 9.02 -0.21
CA ILE A 141 18.08 9.22 1.16
C ILE A 141 18.67 8.14 2.05
N ASN A 142 19.03 8.52 3.27
CA ASN A 142 19.46 7.59 4.31
C ASN A 142 18.35 7.51 5.35
N ILE A 143 17.84 6.30 5.62
CA ILE A 143 16.84 6.04 6.65
C ILE A 143 17.43 4.99 7.59
N THR A 144 17.41 5.28 8.88
CA THR A 144 17.80 4.32 9.92
C THR A 144 16.60 4.09 10.83
N ILE A 145 16.25 2.81 11.03
CA ILE A 145 15.27 2.38 12.02
C ILE A 145 15.99 1.50 13.04
N TRP A 146 15.78 1.77 14.33
CA TRP A 146 16.34 0.96 15.40
C TRP A 146 15.37 0.84 16.56
N LYS A 147 15.56 -0.21 17.37
CA LYS A 147 14.82 -0.38 18.61
C LYS A 147 15.63 0.19 19.77
N ASP A 148 15.02 1.08 20.56
CA ASP A 148 15.66 1.59 21.76
C ASP A 148 15.71 0.50 22.85
N PRO A 149 16.91 0.12 23.35
CA PRO A 149 17.03 -0.88 24.40
C PRO A 149 16.51 -0.41 25.77
N LYS A 150 16.27 0.91 25.97
CA LYS A 150 15.80 1.45 27.25
C LYS A 150 14.28 1.45 27.34
N GLU A 151 13.59 2.09 26.39
CA GLU A 151 12.13 2.24 26.38
C GLU A 151 11.42 1.21 25.50
N GLY A 152 12.16 0.49 24.64
CA GLY A 152 11.64 -0.52 23.73
C GLY A 152 10.96 0.04 22.48
N HIS A 153 10.88 1.37 22.35
CA HIS A 153 10.29 2.04 21.19
C HIS A 153 11.13 1.84 19.93
N TRP A 154 10.47 1.82 18.77
CA TRP A 154 11.14 1.81 17.47
C TRP A 154 11.32 3.23 16.98
N TRP A 155 12.55 3.66 16.79
CA TRP A 155 12.90 5.02 16.37
C TRP A 155 13.27 5.07 14.90
N MET A 156 12.99 6.21 14.27
CA MET A 156 13.37 6.50 12.89
C MET A 156 14.22 7.77 12.82
N GLN A 157 15.27 7.71 12.01
CA GLN A 157 16.11 8.84 11.64
C GLN A 157 16.19 8.97 10.12
N PHE A 158 16.24 10.22 9.65
CA PHE A 158 16.53 10.58 8.26
C PHE A 158 17.90 11.27 8.17
N GLY A 159 18.72 10.87 7.21
CA GLY A 159 20.07 11.40 7.06
C GLY A 159 20.93 11.17 8.31
N ASP A 160 21.93 12.03 8.49
CA ASP A 160 22.78 12.04 9.67
C ASP A 160 22.29 13.11 10.65
N GLY A 161 21.55 12.68 11.68
CA GLY A 161 21.20 13.54 12.82
C GLY A 161 19.76 14.06 12.89
N TYR A 162 18.88 13.76 11.93
CA TYR A 162 17.46 14.09 12.04
C TYR A 162 16.65 12.92 12.58
N VAL A 163 16.66 12.73 13.90
CA VAL A 163 15.77 11.78 14.58
C VAL A 163 14.34 12.27 14.42
N LEU A 164 13.55 11.60 13.57
CA LEU A 164 12.23 12.05 13.16
C LEU A 164 11.17 11.80 14.22
N GLY A 165 11.20 10.62 14.84
CA GLY A 165 10.16 10.15 15.72
C GLY A 165 10.27 8.67 16.03
N TYR A 166 9.23 8.13 16.66
CA TYR A 166 9.18 6.74 17.07
C TYR A 166 7.78 6.14 17.01
N TRP A 167 7.71 4.81 16.87
CA TRP A 167 6.54 4.00 17.13
C TRP A 167 6.62 3.44 18.56
N PRO A 168 5.61 3.70 19.40
CA PRO A 168 5.53 3.10 20.73
C PRO A 168 5.52 1.56 20.64
N SER A 169 6.22 0.93 21.57
CA SER A 169 6.38 -0.53 21.61
C SER A 169 5.05 -1.27 21.76
N PHE A 170 4.09 -0.69 22.47
CA PHE A 170 2.77 -1.31 22.70
C PHE A 170 1.95 -1.50 21.42
N LEU A 171 2.32 -0.86 20.31
CA LEU A 171 1.67 -1.08 19.02
C LEU A 171 1.92 -2.49 18.50
N PHE A 172 3.01 -3.14 18.93
CA PHE A 172 3.49 -4.36 18.31
C PHE A 172 3.56 -5.52 19.30
N SER A 173 3.09 -6.66 18.85
CA SER A 173 3.24 -7.95 19.52
C SER A 173 4.50 -8.67 19.03
N TYR A 174 4.68 -8.78 17.72
CA TYR A 174 5.79 -9.52 17.11
C TYR A 174 7.05 -8.68 16.87
N LEU A 175 6.96 -7.35 16.93
CA LEU A 175 8.11 -6.44 17.00
C LEU A 175 8.40 -5.97 18.44
N ALA A 176 7.78 -6.59 19.45
CA ALA A 176 7.95 -6.20 20.85
C ALA A 176 9.39 -6.37 21.35
N ASP A 177 10.11 -7.38 20.87
CA ASP A 177 11.48 -7.71 21.29
C ASP A 177 12.53 -7.37 20.23
N SER A 178 12.35 -7.84 19.01
CA SER A 178 13.24 -7.61 17.87
C SER A 178 12.51 -7.87 16.54
N ALA A 179 13.12 -7.46 15.43
CA ALA A 179 12.66 -7.87 14.11
C ALA A 179 13.10 -9.31 13.81
N SER A 180 12.23 -10.09 13.18
CA SER A 180 12.54 -11.42 12.68
C SER A 180 13.09 -11.36 11.25
N ILE A 181 12.61 -10.41 10.46
CA ILE A 181 12.96 -10.23 9.05
C ILE A 181 13.18 -8.74 8.80
N VAL A 182 14.20 -8.41 8.01
CA VAL A 182 14.45 -7.06 7.50
C VAL A 182 14.59 -7.17 5.99
N GLU A 183 13.75 -6.45 5.27
CA GLU A 183 13.70 -6.43 3.81
C GLU A 183 13.85 -5.00 3.28
N TRP A 184 14.25 -4.89 2.02
CA TRP A 184 14.33 -3.63 1.29
C TRP A 184 14.07 -3.88 -0.18
N GLY A 185 13.50 -2.91 -0.86
CA GLY A 185 13.06 -3.11 -2.24
C GLY A 185 12.13 -2.03 -2.76
N GLY A 186 11.72 -2.23 -4.00
CA GLY A 186 10.70 -1.40 -4.65
C GLY A 186 9.37 -2.13 -4.72
N GLU A 187 8.27 -1.39 -4.59
CA GLU A 187 6.91 -1.91 -4.70
C GLU A 187 6.08 -1.04 -5.64
N VAL A 188 5.35 -1.68 -6.56
CA VAL A 188 4.30 -1.05 -7.37
C VAL A 188 2.97 -1.66 -6.96
N VAL A 189 2.06 -0.83 -6.47
CA VAL A 189 0.68 -1.25 -6.20
C VAL A 189 -0.21 -0.64 -7.26
N ASN A 190 -0.84 -1.52 -8.05
CA ASN A 190 -1.88 -1.15 -8.99
C ASN A 190 -3.24 -1.67 -8.49
N MET A 191 -4.27 -0.83 -8.56
CA MET A 191 -5.64 -1.17 -8.16
C MET A 191 -6.61 -1.24 -9.36
N GLU A 192 -6.11 -1.31 -10.59
CA GLU A 192 -6.95 -1.54 -11.78
C GLU A 192 -7.77 -2.85 -11.66
N GLU A 193 -9.02 -2.82 -12.14
CA GLU A 193 -9.85 -4.04 -12.19
C GLU A 193 -9.22 -5.05 -13.17
N ASP A 194 -9.46 -6.35 -12.93
CA ASP A 194 -8.90 -7.51 -13.67
C ASP A 194 -7.43 -7.88 -13.41
N GLY A 195 -6.75 -7.23 -12.45
CA GLY A 195 -5.41 -7.67 -12.01
C GLY A 195 -4.33 -7.55 -13.08
N HIS A 196 -4.60 -6.80 -14.16
CA HIS A 196 -3.59 -6.45 -15.13
C HIS A 196 -2.59 -5.49 -14.47
N HIS A 197 -1.34 -5.94 -14.37
CA HIS A 197 -0.25 -5.05 -13.98
C HIS A 197 -0.13 -3.96 -15.05
N THR A 198 -0.12 -2.70 -14.62
CA THR A 198 0.20 -1.60 -15.52
C THR A 198 1.58 -1.82 -16.13
N THR A 199 1.85 -1.21 -17.29
CA THR A 199 3.23 -1.01 -17.79
C THR A 199 4.03 -0.04 -16.91
N THR A 200 3.59 0.20 -15.67
CA THR A 200 4.19 1.14 -14.75
C THR A 200 5.48 0.55 -14.24
N GLU A 201 6.57 1.08 -14.76
CA GLU A 201 7.88 0.71 -14.30
C GLU A 201 8.21 1.49 -13.00
N MET A 202 8.99 0.87 -12.12
CA MET A 202 9.56 1.54 -10.95
C MET A 202 10.62 2.53 -11.40
N GLU A 203 10.54 3.76 -10.90
CA GLU A 203 11.55 4.79 -11.14
C GLU A 203 11.76 5.11 -12.63
N SER A 204 12.96 4.88 -13.16
CA SER A 204 13.31 5.04 -14.57
C SER A 204 12.85 3.86 -15.45
N GLY A 205 12.41 2.78 -14.81
CA GLY A 205 11.99 1.54 -15.44
C GLY A 205 13.07 0.66 -16.04
N GLN A 206 14.33 1.00 -15.82
CA GLN A 206 15.44 0.20 -16.32
C GLN A 206 15.75 -0.97 -15.37
N PHE A 207 16.10 -2.12 -15.96
CA PHE A 207 16.63 -3.25 -15.21
C PHE A 207 18.02 -2.94 -14.61
N PRO A 208 18.42 -3.64 -13.52
CA PRO A 208 19.68 -3.39 -12.83
C PRO A 208 20.93 -3.36 -13.73
N ASP A 209 20.95 -4.17 -14.79
CA ASP A 209 22.04 -4.24 -15.77
C ASP A 209 22.32 -2.91 -16.50
N ALA A 210 21.35 -1.99 -16.53
CA ALA A 210 21.52 -0.67 -17.13
C ALA A 210 22.57 0.19 -16.37
N GLY A 211 22.76 -0.10 -15.08
CA GLY A 211 23.79 0.47 -14.22
C GLY A 211 23.45 1.83 -13.61
N PHE A 212 24.44 2.40 -12.91
CA PHE A 212 24.33 3.68 -12.22
C PHE A 212 23.86 4.80 -13.16
N SER A 213 23.05 5.72 -12.63
CA SER A 213 22.33 6.79 -13.37
C SER A 213 21.21 6.35 -14.31
N LYS A 214 21.00 5.04 -14.47
CA LYS A 214 19.94 4.49 -15.32
C LYS A 214 18.95 3.65 -14.55
N ALA A 215 19.40 2.80 -13.64
CA ALA A 215 18.56 1.97 -12.78
C ALA A 215 18.58 2.48 -11.33
N SER A 216 17.49 2.26 -10.60
CA SER A 216 17.44 2.51 -9.16
C SER A 216 18.26 1.51 -8.39
N TYR A 217 18.75 1.93 -7.23
CA TYR A 217 19.67 1.13 -6.44
C TYR A 217 19.45 1.35 -4.94
N PHE A 218 19.88 0.35 -4.18
CA PHE A 218 20.16 0.48 -2.76
C PHE A 218 21.68 0.38 -2.59
N ARG A 219 22.23 1.14 -1.65
CA ARG A 219 23.67 1.09 -1.32
C ARG A 219 23.89 1.22 0.18
N ASN A 220 25.03 0.72 0.65
CA ASN A 220 25.45 0.79 2.05
C ASN A 220 24.39 0.23 3.03
N ILE A 221 23.75 -0.88 2.65
CA ILE A 221 22.72 -1.51 3.47
C ILE A 221 23.36 -2.08 4.73
N GLN A 222 22.78 -1.74 5.88
CA GLN A 222 23.25 -2.18 7.19
C GLN A 222 22.05 -2.52 8.08
N VAL A 223 22.27 -3.41 9.04
CA VAL A 223 21.31 -3.81 10.07
C VAL A 223 21.84 -3.37 11.43
N VAL A 224 20.94 -2.86 12.27
CA VAL A 224 21.26 -2.52 13.66
C VAL A 224 21.15 -3.78 14.52
N ASP A 225 22.25 -4.18 15.15
CA ASP A 225 22.28 -5.34 16.05
C ASP A 225 21.74 -5.04 17.45
N SER A 226 21.64 -6.07 18.30
CA SER A 226 21.15 -5.95 19.67
C SER A 226 22.01 -5.08 20.60
N SER A 227 23.23 -4.72 20.17
CA SER A 227 24.12 -3.80 20.87
C SER A 227 24.10 -2.39 20.24
N ASN A 228 23.10 -2.11 19.39
CA ASN A 228 22.94 -0.87 18.63
C ASN A 228 24.11 -0.53 17.72
N ASN A 229 24.82 -1.54 17.18
CA ASN A 229 25.86 -1.32 16.18
C ASN A 229 25.33 -1.62 14.78
N LEU A 230 25.76 -0.82 13.81
CA LEU A 230 25.51 -1.09 12.39
C LEU A 230 26.42 -2.22 11.91
N LYS A 231 25.81 -3.21 11.24
CA LYS A 231 26.47 -4.37 10.65
C LYS A 231 26.04 -4.57 9.21
N GLU A 232 26.96 -5.00 8.36
CA GLU A 232 26.58 -5.45 7.01
C GLU A 232 25.74 -6.73 7.09
N PRO A 233 24.69 -6.87 6.26
CA PRO A 233 23.93 -8.11 6.18
C PRO A 233 24.83 -9.26 5.71
N LYS A 234 24.75 -10.41 6.39
CA LYS A 234 25.51 -11.60 6.00
C LYS A 234 24.83 -12.32 4.84
N GLY A 235 25.60 -12.78 3.86
CA GLY A 235 25.10 -13.63 2.77
C GLY A 235 24.57 -12.86 1.56
N LEU A 236 24.86 -11.56 1.44
CA LEU A 236 24.60 -10.81 0.21
C LEU A 236 25.57 -11.27 -0.87
N THR A 237 25.09 -12.08 -1.80
CA THR A 237 25.77 -12.32 -3.08
C THR A 237 25.08 -11.39 -4.07
N LEU A 238 25.73 -10.28 -4.43
CA LEU A 238 25.23 -9.33 -5.43
C LEU A 238 25.55 -9.83 -6.84
#